data_AF-A0A9E4CAE6-F1
#
_entry.id   AF-A0A9E4CAE6-F1
#
_cell.length_a   1.000
_cell.length_b   1.000
_cell.length_c   1.000
_cell.angle_alpha   90.00
_cell.angle_beta   90.00
_cell.angle_gamma   90.00
#
_symmetry.space_group_name_H-M   'P 1'
#
loop_
_entity.id
_entity.type
_entity.pdbx_description
1 polymer ?
#
loop_
_entity_poly.entity_id
_entity_poly.type
_entity_poly.pdbx_seq_one_letter_code
_entity_poly.pdbx_strand_id
1 'polypeptide(L)'
;MLTSDLLLTRSRGPYIEPRYVDVEGPALIDLAQALIETHTEHQGKTRRELQRALDLLAGDRTDYRIQRGLAKLLCDHYCEFHVASPQPPEELRHAVFTLARAHHPVVRETSLIYPVKREDLLEQVALKHQISSEDVLAGLYADLPENHQLTTFAAPAPNELLLRYNVALAQAMLYRCEVLRLSVYRNLPVRYKQLFKFIKFYRLIHTIEGDVDAGYEIGLDGPVSMFRHSQKYGLQMAIFLPALLLCTRWSMQADILRKDGRRQQFVLDDQSGLVSHYKDQTLYDSLLEETFAARFTKAKTQWQLERESEVVNLKETVMIPDFTFRHPDGRIALLEIMGYWRPEYLRRKLEKLRQAQRRDLIVAVSSNLNVSEDDFKNVPGGVFFFRNKVQPKDVIQLLDQIEPPAAGQPSK
;
A
#
# COMPACT_ATOMS: atom_id res chain seq x y z
N MET A 1 -0.98 -2.75 -9.32
CA MET A 1 -2.45 -2.53 -9.49
C MET A 1 -2.68 -1.92 -10.87
N LEU A 2 -3.87 -2.01 -11.46
CA LEU A 2 -4.10 -1.44 -12.79
C LEU A 2 -4.16 0.10 -12.75
N THR A 3 -3.72 0.76 -13.82
CA THR A 3 -3.88 2.20 -13.99
C THR A 3 -5.24 2.53 -14.62
N SER A 4 -5.76 3.75 -14.41
CA SER A 4 -7.10 4.13 -14.88
C SER A 4 -7.30 4.09 -16.40
N ASP A 5 -6.23 4.13 -17.19
CA ASP A 5 -6.25 4.03 -18.65
C ASP A 5 -6.51 2.60 -19.15
N LEU A 6 -6.15 1.59 -18.34
CA LEU A 6 -6.40 0.17 -18.61
C LEU A 6 -7.77 -0.29 -18.09
N LEU A 7 -8.44 0.53 -17.28
CA LEU A 7 -9.74 0.23 -16.72
C LEU A 7 -10.84 0.27 -17.80
N LEU A 8 -11.54 -0.85 -17.94
CA LEU A 8 -12.73 -0.97 -18.78
C LEU A 8 -13.97 -0.93 -17.89
N THR A 9 -14.86 0.03 -18.14
CA THR A 9 -16.08 0.22 -17.35
C THR A 9 -17.33 0.14 -18.21
N ARG A 10 -18.44 -0.30 -17.63
CA ARG A 10 -19.79 -0.20 -18.17
C ARG A 10 -20.64 0.66 -17.24
N SER A 11 -21.42 1.58 -17.80
CA SER A 11 -22.41 2.35 -17.03
C SER A 11 -23.79 1.75 -17.25
N ARG A 12 -24.58 1.62 -16.17
CA ARG A 12 -25.98 1.19 -16.21
C ARG A 12 -26.80 2.11 -15.31
N GLY A 13 -27.38 3.16 -15.90
CA GLY A 13 -28.11 4.18 -15.15
C GLY A 13 -27.21 4.87 -14.09
N PRO A 14 -27.58 4.86 -12.80
CA PRO A 14 -26.75 5.47 -11.75
C PRO A 14 -25.52 4.64 -11.40
N TYR A 15 -25.43 3.38 -11.86
CA TYR A 15 -24.37 2.46 -11.51
C TYR A 15 -23.23 2.44 -12.53
N ILE A 16 -22.01 2.18 -12.05
CA ILE A 16 -20.83 1.93 -12.85
C ILE A 16 -20.14 0.66 -12.36
N GLU A 17 -19.81 -0.23 -13.28
CA GLU A 17 -19.16 -1.50 -13.00
C GLU A 17 -17.93 -1.68 -13.89
N PRO A 18 -16.85 -2.31 -13.39
CA PRO A 18 -15.77 -2.75 -14.26
C PRO A 18 -16.27 -3.91 -15.16
N ARG A 19 -15.67 -4.04 -16.33
CA ARG A 19 -15.86 -5.22 -17.18
C ARG A 19 -14.93 -6.34 -16.70
N TYR A 20 -15.41 -7.13 -15.74
CA TYR A 20 -14.71 -8.33 -15.30
C TYR A 20 -14.50 -9.32 -16.45
N VAL A 21 -13.46 -10.13 -16.31
CA VAL A 21 -13.14 -11.20 -17.25
C VAL A 21 -13.60 -12.53 -16.68
N ASP A 22 -13.98 -13.44 -17.58
CA ASP A 22 -14.26 -14.82 -17.24
C ASP A 22 -12.95 -15.54 -16.96
N VAL A 23 -12.78 -16.00 -15.72
CA VAL A 23 -11.54 -16.66 -15.26
C VAL A 23 -11.43 -18.11 -15.75
N GLU A 24 -12.54 -18.70 -16.20
CA GLU A 24 -12.60 -20.05 -16.76
C GLU A 24 -12.56 -20.03 -18.30
N GLY A 25 -12.58 -18.84 -18.91
CA GLY A 25 -12.58 -18.65 -20.35
C GLY A 25 -11.27 -19.12 -21.00
N PRO A 26 -11.29 -20.13 -21.90
CA PRO A 26 -10.07 -20.72 -22.46
C PRO A 26 -9.13 -19.71 -23.12
N ALA A 27 -9.67 -18.78 -23.93
CA ALA A 27 -8.88 -17.78 -24.63
C ALA A 27 -8.13 -16.81 -23.69
N LEU A 28 -8.67 -16.55 -22.49
CA LEU A 28 -8.03 -15.70 -21.49
C LEU A 28 -7.00 -16.47 -20.67
N ILE A 29 -7.24 -17.75 -20.41
CA ILE A 29 -6.27 -18.66 -19.80
C ILE A 29 -5.05 -18.78 -20.71
N ASP A 30 -5.26 -19.01 -22.02
CA ASP A 30 -4.19 -19.09 -23.01
C ASP A 30 -3.40 -17.78 -23.10
N LEU A 31 -4.09 -16.63 -23.05
CA LEU A 31 -3.44 -15.32 -23.02
C LEU A 31 -2.59 -15.14 -21.75
N ALA A 32 -3.12 -15.49 -20.58
CA ALA A 32 -2.39 -15.41 -19.32
C ALA A 32 -1.16 -16.33 -19.34
N GLN A 33 -1.31 -17.56 -19.84
CA GLN A 33 -0.22 -18.53 -20.01
C GLN A 33 0.88 -17.98 -20.94
N ALA A 34 0.51 -17.48 -22.13
CA ALA A 34 1.47 -16.91 -23.08
C ALA A 34 2.23 -15.70 -22.48
N LEU A 35 1.57 -14.87 -21.67
CA LEU A 35 2.21 -13.77 -20.96
C LEU A 35 3.20 -14.27 -19.90
N ILE A 36 2.83 -15.29 -19.13
CA ILE A 36 3.71 -15.90 -18.11
C ILE A 36 4.93 -16.55 -18.77
N GLU A 37 4.75 -17.28 -19.87
CA GLU A 37 5.84 -17.86 -20.67
C GLU A 37 6.78 -16.78 -21.20
N THR A 38 6.22 -15.71 -21.78
CA THR A 38 7.01 -14.57 -22.26
C THR A 38 7.87 -13.98 -21.15
N HIS A 39 7.33 -13.77 -19.93
CA HIS A 39 8.14 -13.28 -18.80
C HIS A 39 9.22 -14.28 -18.37
N THR A 40 8.91 -15.57 -18.39
CA THR A 40 9.84 -16.64 -18.03
C THR A 40 11.04 -16.68 -18.98
N GLU A 41 10.80 -16.58 -20.29
CA GLU A 41 11.84 -16.53 -21.33
C GLU A 41 12.70 -15.26 -21.31
N HIS A 42 12.28 -14.23 -20.56
CA HIS A 42 12.96 -12.95 -20.45
C HIS A 42 13.66 -12.75 -19.10
N GLN A 43 13.73 -13.78 -18.25
CA GLN A 43 14.64 -13.75 -17.10
C GLN A 43 16.08 -13.57 -17.59
N GLY A 44 16.81 -12.65 -16.94
CA GLY A 44 18.15 -12.19 -17.34
C GLY A 44 18.16 -11.14 -18.45
N LYS A 45 17.03 -10.84 -19.10
CA LYS A 45 16.94 -9.80 -20.14
C LYS A 45 16.52 -8.45 -19.57
N THR A 46 16.75 -7.38 -20.33
CA THR A 46 16.35 -6.02 -19.95
C THR A 46 14.83 -5.84 -19.99
N ARG A 47 14.32 -4.93 -19.16
CA ARG A 47 12.90 -4.52 -19.17
C ARG A 47 12.44 -4.07 -20.56
N ARG A 48 13.32 -3.42 -21.33
CA ARG A 48 13.06 -3.00 -22.71
C ARG A 48 12.85 -4.17 -23.65
N GLU A 49 13.65 -5.22 -23.53
CA GLU A 49 13.48 -6.44 -24.35
C GLU A 49 12.17 -7.14 -24.03
N LEU A 50 11.86 -7.30 -22.73
CA LEU A 50 10.56 -7.83 -22.29
C LEU A 50 9.41 -6.97 -22.82
N GLN A 51 9.48 -5.64 -22.68
CA GLN A 51 8.42 -4.75 -23.17
C GLN A 51 8.21 -4.89 -24.68
N ARG A 52 9.30 -4.99 -25.48
CA ARG A 52 9.20 -5.24 -26.92
C ARG A 52 8.52 -6.57 -27.23
N ALA A 53 8.86 -7.64 -26.52
CA ALA A 53 8.20 -8.94 -26.71
C ALA A 53 6.70 -8.87 -26.36
N LEU A 54 6.34 -8.18 -25.29
CA LEU A 54 4.95 -7.97 -24.89
C LEU A 54 4.17 -7.12 -25.90
N ASP A 55 4.80 -6.10 -26.49
CA ASP A 55 4.19 -5.28 -27.54
C ASP A 55 3.97 -6.07 -28.83
N LEU A 56 4.93 -6.93 -29.20
CA LEU A 56 4.79 -7.84 -30.34
C LEU A 56 3.67 -8.87 -30.12
N LEU A 57 3.55 -9.42 -28.91
CA LEU A 57 2.48 -10.35 -28.55
C LEU A 57 1.09 -9.68 -28.59
N ALA A 58 1.01 -8.38 -28.24
CA ALA A 58 -0.21 -7.62 -28.34
C ALA A 58 -0.67 -7.46 -29.80
N GLY A 59 0.27 -7.20 -30.72
CA GLY A 59 0.01 -7.04 -32.16
C GLY A 59 -1.17 -6.11 -32.45
N ASP A 60 -2.04 -6.53 -33.39
CA ASP A 60 -3.28 -5.83 -33.77
C ASP A 60 -4.51 -6.31 -32.98
N ARG A 61 -4.32 -7.00 -31.84
CA ARG A 61 -5.45 -7.58 -31.10
C ARG A 61 -6.35 -6.49 -30.51
N THR A 62 -7.66 -6.75 -30.52
CA THR A 62 -8.67 -5.82 -29.98
C THR A 62 -8.74 -5.83 -28.44
N ASP A 63 -8.22 -6.88 -27.81
CA ASP A 63 -8.18 -7.07 -26.36
C ASP A 63 -6.86 -6.56 -25.71
N TYR A 64 -6.09 -5.72 -26.42
CA TYR A 64 -4.80 -5.20 -25.95
C TYR A 64 -4.82 -4.58 -24.54
N ARG A 65 -5.96 -4.03 -24.09
CA ARG A 65 -6.08 -3.48 -22.73
C ARG A 65 -6.02 -4.56 -21.65
N ILE A 66 -6.65 -5.71 -21.89
CA ILE A 66 -6.60 -6.86 -20.97
C ILE A 66 -5.17 -7.40 -20.95
N GLN A 67 -4.58 -7.61 -22.12
CA GLN A 67 -3.20 -8.07 -22.26
C GLN A 67 -2.21 -7.14 -21.52
N ARG A 68 -2.26 -5.82 -21.78
CA ARG A 68 -1.43 -4.83 -21.07
C ARG A 68 -1.69 -4.80 -19.57
N GLY A 69 -2.94 -4.98 -19.16
CA GLY A 69 -3.30 -5.04 -17.75
C GLY A 69 -2.74 -6.26 -17.03
N LEU A 70 -2.83 -7.44 -17.65
CA LEU A 70 -2.23 -8.68 -17.13
C LEU A 70 -0.71 -8.57 -17.08
N ALA A 71 -0.07 -8.12 -18.16
CA ALA A 71 1.37 -7.89 -18.22
C ALA A 71 1.86 -6.91 -17.15
N LYS A 72 1.09 -5.82 -16.94
CA LYS A 72 1.37 -4.88 -15.85
C LYS A 72 1.31 -5.54 -14.47
N LEU A 73 0.33 -6.41 -14.22
CA LEU A 73 0.24 -7.11 -12.94
C LEU A 73 1.40 -8.07 -12.72
N LEU A 74 1.85 -8.77 -13.78
CA LEU A 74 3.07 -9.59 -13.76
C LEU A 74 4.30 -8.75 -13.39
N CYS A 75 4.49 -7.61 -14.07
CA CYS A 75 5.62 -6.71 -13.82
C CYS A 75 5.58 -6.05 -12.42
N ASP A 76 4.40 -5.70 -11.91
CA ASP A 76 4.27 -4.99 -10.63
C ASP A 76 4.46 -5.91 -9.42
N HIS A 77 4.05 -7.19 -9.51
CA HIS A 77 3.91 -8.06 -8.34
C HIS A 77 4.73 -9.36 -8.39
N TYR A 78 5.20 -9.77 -9.57
CA TYR A 78 5.86 -11.07 -9.76
C TYR A 78 7.26 -10.94 -10.33
N CYS A 79 7.70 -9.73 -10.68
CA CYS A 79 9.01 -9.45 -11.25
C CYS A 79 9.88 -8.63 -10.30
N GLU A 80 11.16 -8.97 -10.20
CA GLU A 80 12.19 -8.16 -9.56
C GLU A 80 13.20 -7.68 -10.61
N PHE A 81 13.34 -6.35 -10.71
CA PHE A 81 14.25 -5.72 -11.65
C PHE A 81 15.42 -5.08 -10.91
N HIS A 82 16.64 -5.32 -11.38
CA HIS A 82 17.85 -4.73 -10.81
C HIS A 82 18.73 -4.07 -11.86
N VAL A 83 19.52 -3.09 -11.40
CA VAL A 83 20.58 -2.48 -12.20
C VAL A 83 21.70 -3.52 -12.37
N ALA A 84 21.92 -3.97 -13.61
CA ALA A 84 22.96 -4.91 -13.94
C ALA A 84 24.20 -4.16 -14.45
N SER A 85 25.11 -3.82 -13.53
CA SER A 85 26.37 -3.17 -13.86
C SER A 85 27.46 -3.55 -12.85
N PRO A 86 28.67 -3.93 -13.28
CA PRO A 86 29.77 -4.25 -12.37
C PRO A 86 30.29 -3.05 -11.55
N GLN A 87 30.05 -1.83 -12.02
CA GLN A 87 30.43 -0.58 -11.38
C GLN A 87 29.24 0.39 -11.39
N PRO A 88 29.18 1.39 -10.48
CA PRO A 88 28.11 2.39 -10.52
C PRO A 88 28.04 3.07 -11.90
N PRO A 89 26.87 3.07 -12.58
CA PRO A 89 26.73 3.64 -13.92
C PRO A 89 27.21 5.09 -14.05
N GLU A 90 27.03 5.90 -13.00
CA GLU A 90 27.52 7.27 -12.94
C GLU A 90 29.06 7.36 -13.00
N GLU A 91 29.77 6.47 -12.30
CA GLU A 91 31.24 6.42 -12.31
C GLU A 91 31.77 6.00 -13.69
N LEU A 92 31.12 5.01 -14.31
CA LEU A 92 31.47 4.59 -15.68
C LEU A 92 31.25 5.73 -16.69
N ARG A 93 30.11 6.42 -16.62
CA ARG A 93 29.83 7.60 -17.47
C ARG A 93 30.86 8.69 -17.26
N HIS A 94 31.19 9.01 -16.00
CA HIS A 94 32.19 10.01 -15.69
C HIS A 94 33.56 9.62 -16.27
N ALA A 95 34.05 8.40 -16.04
CA ALA A 95 35.32 7.93 -16.55
C ALA A 95 35.39 7.96 -18.09
N VAL A 96 34.37 7.41 -18.77
CA VAL A 96 34.32 7.36 -20.24
C VAL A 96 34.25 8.76 -20.83
N PHE A 97 33.40 9.65 -20.32
CA PHE A 97 33.24 10.98 -20.89
C PHE A 97 34.41 11.93 -20.57
N THR A 98 35.07 11.78 -19.43
CA THR A 98 36.32 12.50 -19.15
C THR A 98 37.41 12.11 -20.14
N LEU A 99 37.60 10.82 -20.41
CA LEU A 99 38.59 10.36 -21.39
C LEU A 99 38.19 10.78 -22.82
N ALA A 100 36.91 10.65 -23.19
CA ALA A 100 36.41 11.09 -24.49
C ALA A 100 36.65 12.60 -24.71
N ARG A 101 36.52 13.42 -23.66
CA ARG A 101 36.81 14.85 -23.73
C ARG A 101 38.31 15.14 -23.93
N ALA A 102 39.18 14.39 -23.25
CA ALA A 102 40.63 14.52 -23.39
C ALA A 102 41.13 14.13 -24.79
N HIS A 103 40.45 13.18 -25.44
CA HIS A 103 40.78 12.66 -26.77
C HIS A 103 39.84 13.14 -27.89
N HIS A 104 39.17 14.28 -27.69
CA HIS A 104 38.20 14.78 -28.66
C HIS A 104 38.88 15.26 -29.97
N PRO A 105 38.34 14.93 -31.15
CA PRO A 105 37.14 14.14 -31.38
C PRO A 105 37.42 12.63 -31.37
N VAL A 106 36.44 11.88 -30.83
CA VAL A 106 36.41 10.42 -30.87
C VAL A 106 35.72 9.99 -32.15
N VAL A 107 36.40 9.18 -32.96
CA VAL A 107 35.94 8.80 -34.32
C VAL A 107 35.61 7.31 -34.41
N ARG A 108 34.81 6.92 -35.41
CA ARG A 108 34.57 5.49 -35.72
C ARG A 108 35.73 4.88 -36.53
N GLU A 109 36.30 5.69 -37.43
CA GLU A 109 37.44 5.33 -38.26
C GLU A 109 38.56 6.31 -38.02
N THR A 110 39.76 5.78 -37.80
CA THR A 110 40.95 6.57 -37.46
C THR A 110 41.56 7.22 -38.67
N SER A 111 42.14 8.40 -38.46
CA SER A 111 43.00 9.08 -39.44
C SER A 111 44.26 9.58 -38.74
N LEU A 112 45.23 10.08 -39.52
CA LEU A 112 46.43 10.73 -38.97
C LEU A 112 46.10 11.93 -38.05
N ILE A 113 44.96 12.57 -38.28
CA ILE A 113 44.52 13.77 -37.52
C ILE A 113 43.69 13.36 -36.29
N TYR A 114 42.95 12.25 -36.37
CA TYR A 114 42.08 11.75 -35.31
C TYR A 114 42.37 10.26 -35.04
N PRO A 115 43.32 9.97 -34.12
CA PRO A 115 43.83 8.62 -33.94
C PRO A 115 43.04 7.77 -32.92
N VAL A 116 42.07 8.34 -32.19
CA VAL A 116 41.38 7.64 -31.10
C VAL A 116 39.96 7.25 -31.48
N LYS A 117 39.64 5.97 -31.32
CA LYS A 117 38.29 5.42 -31.50
C LYS A 117 37.54 5.28 -30.18
N ARG A 118 36.24 5.00 -30.32
CA ARG A 118 35.36 4.67 -29.19
C ARG A 118 35.86 3.44 -28.44
N GLU A 119 36.28 2.42 -29.17
CA GLU A 119 36.72 1.13 -28.61
C GLU A 119 37.96 1.30 -27.72
N ASP A 120 38.94 2.12 -28.15
CA ASP A 120 40.15 2.42 -27.36
C ASP A 120 39.82 3.03 -25.99
N LEU A 121 38.81 3.91 -25.94
CA LEU A 121 38.38 4.55 -24.70
C LEU A 121 37.67 3.55 -23.77
N LEU A 122 36.81 2.70 -24.33
CA LEU A 122 36.11 1.67 -23.56
C LEU A 122 37.11 0.66 -22.98
N GLU A 123 38.12 0.24 -23.74
CA GLU A 123 39.19 -0.64 -23.26
C GLU A 123 40.03 0.00 -22.16
N GLN A 124 40.37 1.29 -22.28
CA GLN A 124 41.09 1.99 -21.22
C GLN A 124 40.30 2.09 -19.92
N VAL A 125 39.00 2.39 -19.98
CA VAL A 125 38.14 2.39 -18.79
C VAL A 125 37.99 0.98 -18.24
N ALA A 126 37.78 -0.01 -19.10
CA ALA A 126 37.67 -1.42 -18.73
C ALA A 126 38.90 -1.89 -17.95
N LEU A 127 40.10 -1.58 -18.44
CA LEU A 127 41.37 -1.89 -17.78
C LEU A 127 41.49 -1.19 -16.42
N LYS A 128 41.12 0.10 -16.33
CA LYS A 128 41.15 0.86 -15.08
C LYS A 128 40.22 0.27 -14.02
N HIS A 129 39.04 -0.19 -14.41
CA HIS A 129 38.01 -0.72 -13.51
C HIS A 129 38.06 -2.25 -13.36
N GLN A 130 39.01 -2.93 -14.03
CA GLN A 130 39.18 -4.40 -14.03
C GLN A 130 37.93 -5.16 -14.47
N ILE A 131 37.27 -4.66 -15.52
CA ILE A 131 36.07 -5.25 -16.14
C ILE A 131 36.27 -5.37 -17.65
N SER A 132 35.32 -5.95 -18.38
CA SER A 132 35.39 -5.99 -19.85
C SER A 132 34.92 -4.67 -20.49
N SER A 133 35.32 -4.39 -21.72
CA SER A 133 34.83 -3.23 -22.48
C SER A 133 33.33 -3.35 -22.81
N GLU A 134 32.82 -4.58 -22.94
CA GLU A 134 31.40 -4.88 -23.07
C GLU A 134 30.64 -4.50 -21.78
N ASP A 135 31.19 -4.83 -20.61
CA ASP A 135 30.62 -4.46 -19.31
C ASP A 135 30.60 -2.95 -19.09
N VAL A 136 31.66 -2.24 -19.50
CA VAL A 136 31.68 -0.77 -19.46
C VAL A 136 30.53 -0.23 -20.29
N LEU A 137 30.38 -0.71 -21.53
CA LEU A 137 29.36 -0.23 -22.46
C LEU A 137 27.95 -0.53 -21.96
N ALA A 138 27.71 -1.76 -21.48
CA ALA A 138 26.43 -2.17 -20.92
C ALA A 138 26.08 -1.39 -19.63
N GLY A 139 27.09 -1.11 -18.80
CA GLY A 139 26.96 -0.43 -17.52
C GLY A 139 26.67 1.07 -17.61
N LEU A 140 27.02 1.75 -18.72
CA LEU A 140 26.89 3.22 -18.86
C LEU A 140 25.49 3.75 -18.49
N TYR A 141 24.45 3.04 -18.90
CA TYR A 141 23.05 3.45 -18.73
C TYR A 141 22.21 2.35 -18.09
N ALA A 142 22.83 1.40 -17.38
CA ALA A 142 22.14 0.32 -16.70
C ALA A 142 21.21 0.82 -15.58
N ASP A 143 21.40 2.06 -15.10
CA ASP A 143 20.56 2.74 -14.13
C ASP A 143 19.21 3.23 -14.68
N LEU A 144 19.05 3.34 -16.01
CA LEU A 144 17.77 3.71 -16.62
C LEU A 144 16.74 2.59 -16.44
N PRO A 145 15.48 2.88 -16.04
CA PRO A 145 14.46 1.86 -15.75
C PRO A 145 14.20 0.83 -16.86
N GLU A 146 14.38 1.22 -18.12
CA GLU A 146 14.23 0.34 -19.28
C GLU A 146 15.39 -0.67 -19.45
N ASN A 147 16.56 -0.38 -18.88
CA ASN A 147 17.75 -1.23 -18.93
C ASN A 147 17.90 -2.11 -17.68
N HIS A 148 17.05 -1.94 -16.67
CA HIS A 148 17.04 -2.85 -15.52
C HIS A 148 16.75 -4.28 -16.01
N GLN A 149 17.50 -5.24 -15.51
CA GLN A 149 17.34 -6.65 -15.88
C GLN A 149 16.32 -7.34 -15.00
N LEU A 150 15.49 -8.20 -15.59
CA LEU A 150 14.58 -9.08 -14.87
C LEU A 150 15.39 -10.18 -14.18
N THR A 151 15.58 -10.06 -12.88
CA THR A 151 16.40 -11.00 -12.09
C THR A 151 15.60 -12.16 -11.53
N THR A 152 14.39 -11.86 -11.03
CA THR A 152 13.49 -12.87 -10.48
C THR A 152 12.13 -12.74 -11.17
N PHE A 153 11.55 -13.86 -11.56
CA PHE A 153 10.15 -13.94 -11.94
C PHE A 153 9.45 -15.09 -11.20
N ALA A 154 8.58 -14.75 -10.25
CA ALA A 154 7.78 -15.70 -9.48
C ALA A 154 6.47 -15.99 -10.24
N ALA A 155 6.52 -16.87 -11.24
CA ALA A 155 5.39 -17.15 -12.12
C ALA A 155 4.12 -17.60 -11.34
N PRO A 156 3.00 -16.87 -11.42
CA PRO A 156 1.72 -17.32 -10.86
C PRO A 156 1.05 -18.36 -11.75
N ALA A 157 0.03 -19.04 -11.23
CA ALA A 157 -0.87 -19.81 -12.09
C ALA A 157 -1.71 -18.86 -12.99
N PRO A 158 -2.04 -19.23 -14.25
CA PRO A 158 -2.86 -18.40 -15.13
C PRO A 158 -4.19 -17.96 -14.49
N ASN A 159 -4.89 -18.87 -13.83
CA ASN A 159 -6.16 -18.57 -13.17
C ASN A 159 -5.97 -17.60 -11.99
N GLU A 160 -4.87 -17.71 -11.24
CA GLU A 160 -4.55 -16.77 -10.16
C GLU A 160 -4.32 -15.35 -10.71
N LEU A 161 -3.65 -15.24 -11.87
CA LEU A 161 -3.46 -13.95 -12.54
C LEU A 161 -4.79 -13.33 -12.99
N LEU A 162 -5.71 -14.12 -13.54
CA LEU A 162 -7.05 -13.65 -13.94
C LEU A 162 -7.91 -13.24 -12.74
N LEU A 163 -7.88 -14.00 -11.64
CA LEU A 163 -8.52 -13.61 -10.37
C LEU A 163 -7.94 -12.29 -9.85
N ARG A 164 -6.61 -12.16 -9.85
CA ARG A 164 -5.90 -10.95 -9.44
C ARG A 164 -6.26 -9.76 -10.33
N TYR A 165 -6.49 -10.00 -11.62
CA TYR A 165 -6.90 -8.99 -12.59
C TYR A 165 -8.30 -8.45 -12.30
N ASN A 166 -9.28 -9.32 -12.01
CA ASN A 166 -10.62 -8.90 -11.60
C ASN A 166 -10.59 -8.05 -10.33
N VAL A 167 -9.79 -8.42 -9.32
CA VAL A 167 -9.58 -7.56 -8.15
C VAL A 167 -8.95 -6.22 -8.58
N ALA A 168 -7.94 -6.23 -9.43
CA ALA A 168 -7.26 -5.01 -9.85
C ALA A 168 -8.19 -4.04 -10.63
N LEU A 169 -9.16 -4.57 -11.39
CA LEU A 169 -10.21 -3.77 -12.02
C LEU A 169 -11.10 -3.10 -10.96
N ALA A 170 -11.55 -3.85 -9.95
CA ALA A 170 -12.34 -3.31 -8.85
C ALA A 170 -11.55 -2.27 -8.03
N GLN A 171 -10.25 -2.50 -7.78
CA GLN A 171 -9.37 -1.53 -7.13
C GLN A 171 -9.26 -0.24 -7.96
N ALA A 172 -9.09 -0.34 -9.28
CA ALA A 172 -8.97 0.83 -10.15
C ALA A 172 -10.25 1.69 -10.21
N MET A 173 -11.43 1.10 -9.96
CA MET A 173 -12.68 1.87 -9.80
C MET A 173 -12.60 2.85 -8.63
N LEU A 174 -11.88 2.50 -7.57
CA LEU A 174 -11.85 3.26 -6.30
C LEU A 174 -10.88 4.44 -6.32
N TYR A 175 -10.05 4.62 -7.35
CA TYR A 175 -9.09 5.74 -7.41
C TYR A 175 -9.74 7.14 -7.37
N ARG A 176 -11.02 7.23 -7.75
CA ARG A 176 -11.83 8.45 -7.67
C ARG A 176 -13.02 8.31 -6.73
N CYS A 177 -12.93 7.39 -5.77
CA CYS A 177 -13.91 7.24 -4.72
C CYS A 177 -13.84 8.44 -3.77
N GLU A 178 -15.00 9.06 -3.51
CA GLU A 178 -15.12 10.13 -2.51
C GLU A 178 -15.47 9.55 -1.13
N VAL A 179 -16.44 8.63 -1.11
CA VAL A 179 -16.95 7.98 0.10
C VAL A 179 -17.17 6.50 -0.19
N LEU A 180 -16.75 5.66 0.75
CA LEU A 180 -16.92 4.22 0.70
C LEU A 180 -17.73 3.77 1.92
N ARG A 181 -18.88 3.14 1.70
CA ARG A 181 -19.78 2.63 2.74
C ARG A 181 -19.76 1.11 2.70
N LEU A 182 -19.52 0.48 3.84
CA LEU A 182 -19.46 -0.97 3.98
C LEU A 182 -20.51 -1.41 4.99
N SER A 183 -21.24 -2.47 4.65
CA SER A 183 -22.09 -3.21 5.57
C SER A 183 -21.47 -4.58 5.75
N VAL A 184 -20.80 -4.81 6.88
CA VAL A 184 -20.12 -6.07 7.18
C VAL A 184 -20.97 -6.83 8.18
N TYR A 185 -21.88 -7.66 7.65
CA TYR A 185 -22.80 -8.49 8.43
C TYR A 185 -22.07 -9.46 9.34
N ARG A 186 -22.79 -10.29 10.11
CA ARG A 186 -22.22 -11.27 11.04
C ARG A 186 -21.10 -12.11 10.39
N ASN A 187 -19.88 -11.97 10.93
CA ASN A 187 -18.65 -12.62 10.51
C ASN A 187 -17.92 -13.22 11.73
N LEU A 188 -16.87 -14.01 11.47
CA LEU A 188 -15.97 -14.46 12.54
C LEU A 188 -15.27 -13.25 13.18
N PRO A 189 -15.13 -13.19 14.52
CA PRO A 189 -14.48 -12.06 15.21
C PRO A 189 -13.08 -11.71 14.68
N VAL A 190 -12.31 -12.71 14.25
CA VAL A 190 -10.99 -12.53 13.65
C VAL A 190 -11.03 -11.70 12.36
N ARG A 191 -12.10 -11.82 11.56
CA ARG A 191 -12.26 -11.07 10.30
C ARG A 191 -12.53 -9.60 10.57
N TYR A 192 -13.35 -9.27 11.57
CA TYR A 192 -13.53 -7.88 11.99
C TYR A 192 -12.23 -7.26 12.48
N LYS A 193 -11.50 -7.96 13.36
CA LYS A 193 -10.19 -7.49 13.84
C LYS A 193 -9.24 -7.22 12.67
N GLN A 194 -9.15 -8.16 11.73
CA GLN A 194 -8.30 -8.01 10.54
C GLN A 194 -8.72 -6.81 9.69
N LEU A 195 -10.01 -6.67 9.39
CA LEU A 195 -10.55 -5.56 8.61
C LEU A 195 -10.24 -4.20 9.26
N PHE A 196 -10.49 -4.07 10.56
CA PHE A 196 -10.22 -2.87 11.33
C PHE A 196 -8.75 -2.51 11.36
N LYS A 197 -7.86 -3.51 11.49
CA LYS A 197 -6.42 -3.30 11.37
C LYS A 197 -6.05 -2.73 9.99
N PHE A 198 -6.61 -3.26 8.90
CA PHE A 198 -6.37 -2.70 7.57
C PHE A 198 -6.89 -1.27 7.40
N ILE A 199 -8.06 -0.93 7.97
CA ILE A 199 -8.59 0.44 7.97
C ILE A 199 -7.59 1.40 8.63
N LYS A 200 -7.05 1.02 9.80
CA LYS A 200 -6.05 1.80 10.54
C LYS A 200 -4.71 1.87 9.81
N PHE A 201 -4.24 0.74 9.28
CA PHE A 201 -2.99 0.63 8.53
C PHE A 201 -2.97 1.58 7.33
N TYR A 202 -4.04 1.61 6.54
CA TYR A 202 -4.20 2.52 5.40
C TYR A 202 -4.60 3.94 5.79
N ARG A 203 -4.69 4.24 7.10
CA ARG A 203 -4.98 5.55 7.68
C ARG A 203 -6.25 6.17 7.12
N LEU A 204 -7.25 5.32 6.90
CA LEU A 204 -8.54 5.76 6.41
C LEU A 204 -9.30 6.44 7.56
N ILE A 205 -9.92 7.58 7.26
CA ILE A 205 -10.92 8.13 8.19
C ILE A 205 -12.07 7.15 8.20
N HIS A 206 -12.50 6.76 9.38
CA HIS A 206 -13.54 5.76 9.53
C HIS A 206 -14.55 6.13 10.61
N THR A 207 -15.79 5.73 10.38
CA THR A 207 -16.85 5.60 11.36
C THR A 207 -17.28 4.14 11.37
N ILE A 208 -17.29 3.51 12.54
CA ILE A 208 -17.69 2.11 12.72
C ILE A 208 -18.82 2.11 13.73
N GLU A 209 -19.98 1.58 13.37
CA GLU A 209 -21.18 1.47 14.17
C GLU A 209 -21.69 0.03 14.12
N GLY A 210 -22.32 -0.44 15.19
CA GLY A 210 -22.76 -1.83 15.36
C GLY A 210 -21.90 -2.64 16.33
N ASP A 211 -22.13 -3.95 16.33
CA ASP A 211 -21.53 -4.91 17.26
C ASP A 211 -21.21 -6.25 16.59
N VAL A 212 -20.60 -7.17 17.34
CA VAL A 212 -20.14 -8.46 16.81
C VAL A 212 -21.29 -9.40 16.43
N ASP A 213 -22.48 -9.22 17.01
CA ASP A 213 -23.64 -10.08 16.81
C ASP A 213 -24.45 -9.65 15.58
N ALA A 214 -24.68 -8.35 15.42
CA ALA A 214 -25.39 -7.77 14.27
C ALA A 214 -24.48 -7.55 13.06
N GLY A 215 -23.20 -7.29 13.29
CA GLY A 215 -22.25 -6.81 12.29
C GLY A 215 -22.04 -5.29 12.38
N TYR A 216 -21.23 -4.77 11.45
CA TYR A 216 -20.76 -3.39 11.48
C TYR A 216 -21.10 -2.63 10.22
N GLU A 217 -21.63 -1.43 10.40
CA GLU A 217 -21.71 -0.40 9.36
C GLU A 217 -20.46 0.48 9.44
N ILE A 218 -19.72 0.56 8.33
CA ILE A 218 -18.43 1.23 8.27
C ILE A 218 -18.48 2.29 7.16
N GLY A 219 -18.37 3.55 7.56
CA GLY A 219 -18.13 4.65 6.64
C GLY A 219 -16.65 4.94 6.55
N LEU A 220 -16.09 4.94 5.34
CA LEU A 220 -14.71 5.29 5.04
C LEU A 220 -14.68 6.53 4.16
N ASP A 221 -13.89 7.52 4.57
CA ASP A 221 -13.78 8.82 3.88
C ASP A 221 -12.31 9.23 3.72
N GLY A 222 -12.05 10.09 2.73
CA GLY A 222 -10.79 10.77 2.51
C GLY A 222 -10.78 12.16 3.16
N PRO A 223 -9.75 12.52 3.95
CA PRO A 223 -9.46 13.84 4.50
C PRO A 223 -9.73 15.10 3.68
N VAL A 224 -9.74 15.03 2.35
CA VAL A 224 -9.88 16.21 1.48
C VAL A 224 -11.12 16.15 0.57
N SER A 225 -12.01 15.17 0.78
CA SER A 225 -13.30 14.99 0.06
C SER A 225 -14.09 16.30 -0.17
N MET A 226 -14.06 17.26 0.78
CA MET A 226 -14.74 18.57 0.59
C MET A 226 -13.89 19.73 0.03
N PHE A 227 -12.55 19.65 0.00
CA PHE A 227 -11.70 20.85 -0.24
C PHE A 227 -10.62 20.73 -1.33
N ARG A 228 -10.51 19.57 -2.00
CA ARG A 228 -9.70 19.30 -3.20
C ARG A 228 -9.76 17.80 -3.47
N HIS A 229 -10.14 17.40 -4.68
CA HIS A 229 -10.16 16.01 -5.15
C HIS A 229 -8.76 15.38 -5.11
N SER A 230 -8.25 15.01 -3.93
CA SER A 230 -6.96 14.36 -3.80
C SER A 230 -7.14 12.86 -4.06
N GLN A 231 -6.63 12.37 -5.20
CA GLN A 231 -6.63 10.94 -5.55
C GLN A 231 -5.87 10.06 -4.54
N LYS A 232 -5.13 10.66 -3.60
CA LYS A 232 -4.39 9.95 -2.56
C LYS A 232 -5.26 9.00 -1.72
N TYR A 233 -6.49 9.39 -1.39
CA TYR A 233 -7.36 8.55 -0.55
C TYR A 233 -8.13 7.50 -1.34
N GLY A 234 -8.54 7.80 -2.57
CA GLY A 234 -9.07 6.78 -3.48
C GLY A 234 -8.06 5.64 -3.71
N LEU A 235 -6.76 5.96 -3.77
CA LEU A 235 -5.71 4.94 -3.80
C LEU A 235 -5.67 4.10 -2.52
N GLN A 236 -5.76 4.70 -1.33
CA GLN A 236 -5.79 3.94 -0.07
C GLN A 236 -7.03 3.05 0.04
N MET A 237 -8.21 3.53 -0.39
CA MET A 237 -9.43 2.73 -0.47
C MET A 237 -9.29 1.57 -1.46
N ALA A 238 -8.63 1.81 -2.60
CA ALA A 238 -8.32 0.77 -3.58
C ALA A 238 -7.38 -0.30 -3.02
N ILE A 239 -6.33 0.11 -2.30
CA ILE A 239 -5.40 -0.83 -1.65
C ILE A 239 -6.11 -1.57 -0.51
N PHE A 240 -7.04 -0.94 0.20
CA PHE A 240 -7.83 -1.57 1.26
C PHE A 240 -8.78 -2.66 0.77
N LEU A 241 -9.38 -2.54 -0.42
CA LEU A 241 -10.43 -3.44 -0.94
C LEU A 241 -10.17 -4.95 -0.72
N PRO A 242 -8.98 -5.53 -0.98
CA PRO A 242 -8.72 -6.94 -0.76
C PRO A 242 -8.89 -7.39 0.70
N ALA A 243 -8.74 -6.50 1.67
CA ALA A 243 -9.02 -6.79 3.07
C ALA A 243 -10.51 -7.06 3.32
N LEU A 244 -11.40 -6.31 2.65
CA LEU A 244 -12.84 -6.54 2.71
C LEU A 244 -13.23 -7.89 2.11
N LEU A 245 -12.54 -8.29 1.03
CA LEU A 245 -12.77 -9.58 0.36
C LEU A 245 -12.44 -10.81 1.24
N LEU A 246 -11.78 -10.63 2.39
CA LEU A 246 -11.53 -11.70 3.36
C LEU A 246 -12.74 -11.96 4.28
N CYS A 247 -13.69 -11.02 4.36
CA CYS A 247 -14.95 -11.21 5.06
C CYS A 247 -15.88 -12.15 4.27
N THR A 248 -16.67 -12.97 4.97
CA THR A 248 -17.57 -13.94 4.35
C THR A 248 -18.90 -13.34 3.90
N ARG A 249 -19.39 -12.32 4.61
CA ARG A 249 -20.66 -11.64 4.32
C ARG A 249 -20.48 -10.14 4.40
N TRP A 250 -20.67 -9.45 3.29
CA TRP A 250 -20.46 -8.01 3.21
C TRP A 250 -21.13 -7.39 1.98
N SER A 251 -21.44 -6.11 2.06
CA SER A 251 -21.73 -5.26 0.91
C SER A 251 -20.94 -3.95 0.99
N MET A 252 -20.62 -3.41 -0.18
CA MET A 252 -19.83 -2.20 -0.36
C MET A 252 -20.54 -1.30 -1.37
N GLN A 253 -20.60 -0.01 -1.06
CA GLN A 253 -21.06 1.03 -1.97
C GLN A 253 -20.03 2.17 -1.99
N ALA A 254 -19.59 2.52 -3.19
CA ALA A 254 -18.63 3.59 -3.41
C ALA A 254 -19.24 4.68 -4.30
N ASP A 255 -19.12 5.94 -3.89
CA ASP A 255 -19.47 7.07 -4.74
C ASP A 255 -18.26 7.46 -5.61
N ILE A 256 -18.39 7.25 -6.92
CA ILE A 256 -17.32 7.45 -7.91
C ILE A 256 -17.55 8.75 -8.69
N LEU A 257 -16.58 9.65 -8.61
CA LEU A 257 -16.57 10.88 -9.41
C LEU A 257 -15.92 10.63 -10.78
N ARG A 258 -16.70 10.81 -11.85
CA ARG A 258 -16.21 10.67 -13.22
C ARG A 258 -15.42 11.90 -13.69
N LYS A 259 -14.64 11.73 -14.77
CA LYS A 259 -13.90 12.82 -15.43
C LYS A 259 -14.81 13.96 -15.90
N ASP A 260 -16.06 13.65 -16.23
CA ASP A 260 -17.07 14.62 -16.71
C ASP A 260 -17.89 15.25 -15.56
N GLY A 261 -17.51 15.00 -14.30
CA GLY A 261 -18.19 15.54 -13.12
C GLY A 261 -19.42 14.75 -12.67
N ARG A 262 -19.88 13.74 -13.43
CA ARG A 262 -20.99 12.90 -13.00
C ARG A 262 -20.59 12.02 -11.81
N ARG A 263 -21.51 11.84 -10.87
CA ARG A 263 -21.41 10.86 -9.78
C ARG A 263 -22.14 9.58 -10.17
N GLN A 264 -21.47 8.45 -10.03
CA GLN A 264 -22.07 7.13 -10.20
C GLN A 264 -21.70 6.24 -9.01
N GLN A 265 -22.53 5.23 -8.76
CA GLN A 265 -22.31 4.29 -7.67
C GLN A 265 -21.64 3.02 -8.19
N PHE A 266 -20.59 2.60 -7.50
CA PHE A 266 -19.99 1.28 -7.68
C PHE A 266 -20.34 0.42 -6.47
N VAL A 267 -21.02 -0.70 -6.71
CA VAL A 267 -21.54 -1.59 -5.67
C VAL A 267 -20.89 -2.96 -5.83
N LEU A 268 -20.49 -3.56 -4.71
CA LEU A 268 -20.02 -4.94 -4.63
C LEU A 268 -20.61 -5.61 -3.39
N ASP A 269 -20.61 -6.94 -3.40
CA ASP A 269 -21.05 -7.78 -2.29
C ASP A 269 -20.26 -9.10 -2.26
N ASP A 270 -20.57 -9.95 -1.28
CA ASP A 270 -19.96 -11.29 -1.13
C ASP A 270 -20.21 -12.24 -2.31
N GLN A 271 -21.10 -11.89 -3.27
CA GLN A 271 -21.41 -12.70 -4.45
C GLN A 271 -20.69 -12.22 -5.72
N SER A 272 -19.88 -11.16 -5.61
CA SER A 272 -19.20 -10.54 -6.75
C SER A 272 -18.05 -11.39 -7.36
N GLY A 273 -17.75 -12.56 -6.79
CA GLY A 273 -16.75 -13.50 -7.32
C GLY A 273 -15.29 -13.03 -7.24
N LEU A 274 -15.02 -11.95 -6.50
CA LEU A 274 -13.67 -11.42 -6.30
C LEU A 274 -12.93 -12.19 -5.22
N VAL A 275 -11.72 -12.65 -5.52
CA VAL A 275 -10.88 -13.42 -4.59
C VAL A 275 -9.74 -12.56 -4.06
N SER A 276 -9.63 -12.41 -2.75
CA SER A 276 -8.54 -11.65 -2.14
C SER A 276 -7.18 -12.25 -2.45
N HIS A 277 -6.20 -11.39 -2.73
CA HIS A 277 -4.78 -11.78 -2.80
C HIS A 277 -4.04 -11.49 -1.48
N TYR A 278 -4.73 -10.96 -0.46
CA TYR A 278 -4.13 -10.81 0.86
C TYR A 278 -4.15 -12.16 1.57
N LYS A 279 -3.07 -12.52 2.26
CA LYS A 279 -3.03 -13.73 3.10
C LYS A 279 -3.47 -13.35 4.51
N ASP A 280 -4.01 -14.31 5.25
CA ASP A 280 -4.53 -14.08 6.61
C ASP A 280 -3.49 -13.54 7.61
N GLN A 281 -2.20 -13.65 7.28
CA GLN A 281 -1.08 -13.21 8.12
C GLN A 281 -0.38 -11.92 7.63
N THR A 282 -0.83 -11.25 6.55
CA THR A 282 -0.09 -10.12 5.95
C THR A 282 -0.20 -8.79 6.71
N LEU A 283 -0.39 -8.82 8.02
CA LEU A 283 -0.44 -7.62 8.86
C LEU A 283 0.95 -7.10 9.27
N TYR A 284 2.03 -7.61 8.67
CA TYR A 284 3.37 -7.23 9.08
C TYR A 284 3.83 -5.88 8.53
N ASP A 285 4.13 -5.02 9.50
CA ASP A 285 4.96 -3.82 9.49
C ASP A 285 4.48 -2.67 8.61
N SER A 286 3.56 -1.86 9.15
CA SER A 286 3.57 -0.47 8.76
C SER A 286 4.89 0.12 9.23
N LEU A 287 5.66 0.73 8.33
CA LEU A 287 6.90 1.46 8.65
C LEU A 287 6.76 2.39 9.87
N LEU A 288 5.55 2.87 10.16
CA LEU A 288 5.26 3.76 11.29
C LEU A 288 5.01 3.03 12.62
N GLU A 289 4.31 1.90 12.64
CA GLU A 289 4.25 1.04 13.83
C GLU A 289 5.61 0.43 14.12
N GLU A 290 6.32 -0.03 13.09
CA GLU A 290 7.67 -0.58 13.22
C GLU A 290 8.65 0.48 13.78
N THR A 291 8.61 1.71 13.27
CA THR A 291 9.47 2.80 13.78
C THR A 291 9.13 3.18 15.22
N PHE A 292 7.86 3.16 15.63
CA PHE A 292 7.49 3.40 17.02
C PHE A 292 7.88 2.21 17.91
N ALA A 293 7.55 0.98 17.51
CA ALA A 293 7.89 -0.25 18.21
C ALA A 293 9.40 -0.39 18.41
N ALA A 294 10.20 -0.20 17.37
CA ALA A 294 11.67 -0.27 17.45
C ALA A 294 12.25 0.78 18.41
N ARG A 295 11.66 1.98 18.48
CA ARG A 295 12.04 3.00 19.47
C ARG A 295 11.57 2.66 20.88
N PHE A 296 10.38 2.07 21.00
CA PHE A 296 9.79 1.66 22.28
C PHE A 296 10.60 0.53 22.93
N THR A 297 11.01 -0.48 22.16
CA THR A 297 11.88 -1.57 22.65
C THR A 297 13.22 -1.05 23.17
N LYS A 298 13.77 0.03 22.58
CA LYS A 298 15.01 0.67 23.04
C LYS A 298 14.86 1.42 24.38
N ALA A 299 13.63 1.73 24.80
CA ALA A 299 13.37 2.50 26.02
C ALA A 299 13.58 1.72 27.33
N LYS A 300 13.88 0.41 27.27
CA LYS A 300 14.19 -0.45 28.43
C LYS A 300 13.14 -0.35 29.56
N THR A 301 11.88 -0.51 29.21
CA THR A 301 10.75 -0.54 30.16
C THR A 301 10.23 -1.98 30.36
N GLN A 302 9.52 -2.21 31.46
CA GLN A 302 8.80 -3.47 31.71
C GLN A 302 7.54 -3.59 30.86
N TRP A 303 6.99 -2.48 30.38
CA TRP A 303 5.88 -2.47 29.44
C TRP A 303 6.25 -3.13 28.12
N GLN A 304 5.41 -4.05 27.68
CA GLN A 304 5.52 -4.74 26.41
C GLN A 304 4.48 -4.18 25.46
N LEU A 305 4.93 -3.71 24.30
CA LEU A 305 4.05 -3.30 23.22
C LEU A 305 3.48 -4.56 22.55
N GLU A 306 2.17 -4.73 22.58
CA GLU A 306 1.49 -5.75 21.80
C GLU A 306 1.25 -5.28 20.38
N ARG A 307 1.52 -6.18 19.43
CA ARG A 307 1.26 -5.95 18.00
C ARG A 307 -0.23 -6.04 17.67
N GLU A 308 -1.02 -6.65 18.54
CA GLU A 308 -2.46 -6.76 18.35
C GLU A 308 -3.17 -5.75 19.24
N SER A 309 -3.72 -4.69 18.65
CA SER A 309 -4.56 -3.75 19.40
C SER A 309 -5.86 -4.42 19.81
N GLU A 310 -6.23 -4.26 21.09
CA GLU A 310 -7.54 -4.70 21.56
C GLU A 310 -8.66 -3.89 20.91
N VAL A 311 -9.76 -4.56 20.57
CA VAL A 311 -10.95 -3.90 20.04
C VAL A 311 -11.86 -3.55 21.21
N VAL A 312 -12.02 -2.27 21.49
CA VAL A 312 -12.88 -1.79 22.59
C VAL A 312 -14.31 -1.68 22.10
N ASN A 313 -15.18 -2.54 22.62
CA ASN A 313 -16.61 -2.51 22.31
C ASN A 313 -17.32 -1.47 23.21
N LEU A 314 -17.96 -0.49 22.59
CA LEU A 314 -18.70 0.60 23.24
C LEU A 314 -20.23 0.44 23.05
N LYS A 315 -20.69 -0.82 23.01
CA LYS A 315 -22.07 -1.26 22.72
C LYS A 315 -22.48 -1.03 21.27
N GLU A 316 -22.81 0.20 20.91
CA GLU A 316 -23.32 0.56 19.57
C GLU A 316 -22.21 0.98 18.61
N THR A 317 -20.98 1.04 19.10
CA THR A 317 -19.81 1.43 18.31
C THR A 317 -18.57 0.71 18.81
N VAL A 318 -17.54 0.70 17.97
CA VAL A 318 -16.24 0.14 18.30
C VAL A 318 -15.18 1.23 18.22
N MET A 319 -14.25 1.16 19.16
CA MET A 319 -13.00 1.90 19.15
C MET A 319 -11.85 0.91 18.97
N ILE A 320 -10.97 1.19 18.01
CA ILE A 320 -9.73 0.44 17.80
C ILE A 320 -8.56 1.37 18.14
N PRO A 321 -7.92 1.22 19.30
CA PRO A 321 -6.67 1.91 19.64
C PRO A 321 -5.57 1.57 18.63
N ASP A 322 -4.62 2.49 18.45
CA ASP A 322 -3.45 2.26 17.59
C ASP A 322 -2.45 1.30 18.22
N PHE A 323 -2.31 1.29 19.55
CA PHE A 323 -1.44 0.35 20.26
C PHE A 323 -2.06 -0.19 21.56
N THR A 324 -1.63 -1.38 21.96
CA THR A 324 -1.89 -1.97 23.28
C THR A 324 -0.57 -2.25 23.97
N PHE A 325 -0.50 -1.98 25.27
CA PHE A 325 0.66 -2.23 26.12
C PHE A 325 0.25 -3.15 27.25
N ARG A 326 1.06 -4.16 27.55
CA ARG A 326 0.91 -5.02 28.72
C ARG A 326 2.09 -4.87 29.65
N HIS A 327 1.82 -4.83 30.94
CA HIS A 327 2.83 -4.89 31.97
C HIS A 327 2.82 -6.28 32.63
N PRO A 328 3.98 -6.82 33.06
CA PRO A 328 4.07 -8.13 33.72
C PRO A 328 3.23 -8.27 35.01
N ASP A 329 2.83 -7.15 35.63
CA ASP A 329 1.95 -7.14 36.82
C ASP A 329 0.44 -7.22 36.48
N GLY A 330 0.11 -7.39 35.20
CA GLY A 330 -1.27 -7.53 34.72
C GLY A 330 -1.93 -6.22 34.28
N ARG A 331 -1.25 -5.07 34.37
CA ARG A 331 -1.77 -3.83 33.77
C ARG A 331 -1.84 -3.94 32.25
N ILE A 332 -2.92 -3.40 31.70
CA ILE A 332 -3.15 -3.24 30.27
C ILE A 332 -3.42 -1.77 30.04
N ALA A 333 -2.83 -1.21 28.99
CA ALA A 333 -3.04 0.16 28.58
C ALA A 333 -3.19 0.27 27.07
N LEU A 334 -3.96 1.24 26.63
CA LEU A 334 -4.26 1.48 25.22
C LEU A 334 -3.72 2.84 24.81
N LEU A 335 -3.30 3.00 23.56
CA LEU A 335 -2.90 4.29 23.01
C LEU A 335 -3.63 4.57 21.70
N GLU A 336 -4.28 5.71 21.63
CA GLU A 336 -4.87 6.26 20.40
C GLU A 336 -4.12 7.52 19.98
N ILE A 337 -3.71 7.57 18.71
CA ILE A 337 -3.00 8.69 18.10
C ILE A 337 -3.99 9.49 17.24
N MET A 338 -4.20 10.73 17.64
CA MET A 338 -5.04 11.69 16.93
C MET A 338 -4.18 12.60 16.05
N GLY A 339 -4.07 12.24 14.77
CA GLY A 339 -3.32 13.01 13.77
C GLY A 339 -4.19 13.82 12.80
N TYR A 340 -5.52 13.83 12.95
CA TYR A 340 -6.43 14.32 11.92
C TYR A 340 -7.42 15.40 12.40
N TRP A 341 -7.63 16.45 11.58
CA TRP A 341 -8.18 17.74 12.01
C TRP A 341 -9.65 18.03 11.66
N ARG A 342 -10.35 17.19 10.88
CA ARG A 342 -11.74 17.52 10.51
C ARG A 342 -12.62 17.72 11.74
N PRO A 343 -13.30 18.87 11.89
CA PRO A 343 -14.09 19.16 13.08
C PRO A 343 -15.15 18.12 13.40
N GLU A 344 -15.90 17.64 12.40
CA GLU A 344 -16.97 16.65 12.59
C GLU A 344 -16.41 15.29 13.01
N TYR A 345 -15.31 14.86 12.38
CA TYR A 345 -14.62 13.62 12.76
C TYR A 345 -14.06 13.72 14.18
N LEU A 346 -13.41 14.85 14.49
CA LEU A 346 -12.78 15.10 15.76
C LEU A 346 -13.82 15.13 16.89
N ARG A 347 -14.97 15.78 16.68
CA ARG A 347 -16.11 15.77 17.62
C ARG A 347 -16.61 14.36 17.91
N ARG A 348 -16.93 13.57 16.86
CA ARG A 348 -17.37 12.18 17.03
C ARG A 348 -16.33 11.33 17.74
N LYS A 349 -15.04 11.53 17.44
CA LYS A 349 -13.94 10.81 18.08
C LYS A 349 -13.81 11.17 19.56
N LEU A 350 -13.93 12.45 19.91
CA LEU A 350 -13.95 12.91 21.31
C LEU A 350 -15.14 12.33 22.08
N GLU A 351 -16.32 12.26 21.47
CA GLU A 351 -17.50 11.60 22.07
C GLU A 351 -17.22 10.13 22.37
N LYS A 352 -16.62 9.38 21.42
CA LYS A 352 -16.22 7.98 21.65
C LYS A 352 -15.20 7.83 22.76
N LEU A 353 -14.18 8.70 22.82
CA LEU A 353 -13.18 8.67 23.88
C LEU A 353 -13.81 8.89 25.26
N ARG A 354 -14.80 9.80 25.36
CA ARG A 354 -15.57 10.03 26.60
C ARG A 354 -16.47 8.85 26.92
N GLN A 355 -17.15 8.27 25.92
CA GLN A 355 -18.02 7.11 26.12
C GLN A 355 -17.26 5.86 26.56
N ALA A 356 -15.99 5.71 26.15
CA ALA A 356 -15.15 4.60 26.56
C ALA A 356 -14.96 4.52 28.07
N GLN A 357 -14.98 5.66 28.78
CA GLN A 357 -14.82 5.72 30.24
C GLN A 357 -13.57 4.95 30.75
N ARG A 358 -12.53 4.85 29.92
CA ARG A 358 -11.31 4.09 30.20
C ARG A 358 -10.23 5.02 30.74
N ARG A 359 -9.72 4.70 31.94
CA ARG A 359 -8.56 5.39 32.55
C ARG A 359 -7.22 4.89 32.01
N ASP A 360 -7.22 3.67 31.50
CA ASP A 360 -6.08 3.00 30.88
C ASP A 360 -5.88 3.36 29.40
N LEU A 361 -6.68 4.30 28.88
CA LEU A 361 -6.58 4.78 27.51
C LEU A 361 -5.81 6.10 27.44
N ILE A 362 -4.62 6.06 26.85
CA ILE A 362 -3.80 7.23 26.58
C ILE A 362 -4.15 7.81 25.20
N VAL A 363 -4.26 9.13 25.10
CA VAL A 363 -4.54 9.83 23.85
C VAL A 363 -3.36 10.75 23.50
N ALA A 364 -2.71 10.46 22.38
CA ALA A 364 -1.66 11.31 21.81
C ALA A 364 -2.27 12.24 20.76
N VAL A 365 -2.22 13.55 20.97
CA VAL A 365 -2.88 14.54 20.11
C VAL A 365 -1.83 15.33 19.33
N SER A 366 -1.95 15.38 18.00
CA SER A 366 -1.04 16.22 17.22
C SER A 366 -1.29 17.70 17.52
N SER A 367 -0.23 18.46 17.83
CA SER A 367 -0.30 19.91 18.06
C SER A 367 -0.73 20.71 16.82
N ASN A 368 -0.79 20.08 15.65
CA ASN A 368 -1.28 20.69 14.42
C ASN A 368 -2.81 20.63 14.30
N LEU A 369 -3.50 19.97 15.24
CA LEU A 369 -4.95 19.93 15.29
C LEU A 369 -5.49 21.20 15.95
N ASN A 370 -6.62 21.69 15.46
CA ASN A 370 -7.31 22.83 16.06
C ASN A 370 -8.14 22.40 17.28
N VAL A 371 -7.46 21.87 18.30
CA VAL A 371 -8.00 21.49 19.62
C VAL A 371 -7.04 21.90 20.72
N SER A 372 -7.61 22.11 21.89
CA SER A 372 -6.93 22.50 23.12
C SER A 372 -7.06 21.41 24.18
N GLU A 373 -6.29 21.50 25.26
CA GLU A 373 -6.43 20.60 26.41
C GLU A 373 -7.86 20.61 26.99
N ASP A 374 -8.55 21.74 26.90
CA ASP A 374 -9.92 21.91 27.37
C ASP A 374 -10.92 20.96 26.71
N ASP A 375 -10.69 20.60 25.44
CA ASP A 375 -11.53 19.67 24.69
C ASP A 375 -11.48 18.23 25.26
N PHE A 376 -10.43 17.92 26.04
CA PHE A 376 -10.16 16.61 26.60
C PHE A 376 -10.41 16.49 28.11
N LYS A 377 -10.87 17.56 28.78
CA LYS A 377 -11.12 17.56 30.25
C LYS A 377 -12.01 16.41 30.74
N ASN A 378 -12.93 15.93 29.91
CA ASN A 378 -13.87 14.86 30.24
C ASN A 378 -13.41 13.46 29.77
N VAL A 379 -12.19 13.34 29.25
CA VAL A 379 -11.60 12.05 28.88
C VAL A 379 -10.89 11.48 30.12
N PRO A 380 -11.26 10.30 30.64
CA PRO A 380 -10.72 9.81 31.92
C PRO A 380 -9.25 9.40 31.91
N GLY A 381 -8.71 9.03 30.75
CA GLY A 381 -7.32 8.61 30.61
C GLY A 381 -6.36 9.76 30.29
N GLY A 382 -5.06 9.46 30.29
CA GLY A 382 -4.01 10.47 30.08
C GLY A 382 -4.01 11.04 28.66
N VAL A 383 -3.87 12.36 28.53
CA VAL A 383 -3.79 13.04 27.22
C VAL A 383 -2.51 13.85 27.14
N PHE A 384 -1.81 13.78 26.00
CA PHE A 384 -0.64 14.61 25.75
C PHE A 384 -0.55 15.06 24.29
N PHE A 385 0.11 16.20 24.06
CA PHE A 385 0.26 16.78 22.73
C PHE A 385 1.66 16.54 22.15
N PHE A 386 1.74 16.25 20.86
CA PHE A 386 3.00 16.05 20.14
C PHE A 386 3.04 16.81 18.81
N ARG A 387 4.21 17.34 18.42
CA ARG A 387 4.34 18.09 17.16
C ARG A 387 4.57 17.17 15.95
N ASN A 388 5.70 16.46 15.94
CA ASN A 388 6.16 15.73 14.75
C ASN A 388 5.99 14.22 14.88
N LYS A 389 6.34 13.67 16.05
CA LYS A 389 6.31 12.22 16.31
C LYS A 389 5.99 11.95 17.76
N VAL A 390 5.26 10.87 18.00
CA VAL A 390 5.05 10.34 19.35
C VAL A 390 6.38 9.76 19.84
N GLN A 391 6.80 10.16 21.04
CA GLN A 391 8.02 9.67 21.68
C GLN A 391 7.66 8.60 22.72
N PRO A 392 8.39 7.47 22.75
CA PRO A 392 8.17 6.45 23.77
C PRO A 392 8.22 6.98 25.20
N LYS A 393 9.11 7.95 25.48
CA LYS A 393 9.27 8.53 26.82
C LYS A 393 7.98 9.15 27.34
N ASP A 394 7.29 9.94 26.51
CA ASP A 394 6.07 10.64 26.88
C ASP A 394 4.93 9.64 27.15
N VAL A 395 4.90 8.55 26.36
CA VAL A 395 3.95 7.44 26.54
C VAL A 395 4.25 6.68 27.84
N ILE A 396 5.50 6.28 28.07
CA ILE A 396 5.91 5.52 29.26
C ILE A 396 5.60 6.29 30.55
N GLN A 397 5.82 7.60 30.57
CA GLN A 397 5.50 8.44 31.73
C GLN A 397 4.02 8.37 32.10
N LEU A 398 3.12 8.25 31.12
CA LEU A 398 1.69 8.09 31.36
C LEU A 398 1.32 6.64 31.66
N LEU A 399 1.98 5.66 31.01
CA LEU A 399 1.80 4.23 31.31
C LEU A 399 2.10 3.93 32.79
N ASP A 400 3.19 4.48 33.32
CA ASP A 400 3.61 4.25 34.70
C ASP A 400 2.62 4.83 35.75
N GLN A 401 1.76 5.77 35.34
CA GLN A 401 0.69 6.33 36.19
C GLN A 401 -0.57 5.45 36.22
N ILE A 402 -0.67 4.43 35.38
CA ILE A 402 -1.82 3.53 35.35
C ILE A 402 -1.78 2.60 36.56
N GLU A 403 -2.88 2.59 37.32
CA GLU A 403 -3.03 1.76 38.51
C GLU A 403 -3.13 0.27 38.14
N PRO A 404 -2.54 -0.63 38.95
CA PRO A 404 -2.71 -2.07 38.79
C PRO A 404 -4.17 -2.49 39.02
N PRO A 405 -4.65 -3.53 38.33
CA PRO A 405 -6.00 -4.03 38.54
C PRO A 405 -6.16 -4.46 40.01
N ALA A 406 -7.30 -4.09 40.62
CA ALA A 406 -7.63 -4.52 41.97
C ALA A 406 -7.67 -6.06 42.03
N ALA A 407 -7.03 -6.65 43.05
CA ALA A 407 -6.94 -8.11 43.19
C ALA A 407 -8.33 -8.76 43.13
N GLY A 408 -8.60 -9.56 42.08
CA GLY A 408 -9.80 -10.40 41.97
C GLY A 408 -10.84 -10.01 40.91
N GLN A 409 -10.61 -9.01 40.05
CA GLN A 409 -11.47 -8.79 38.88
C GLN A 409 -10.81 -9.31 37.59
N PRO A 410 -11.49 -10.16 36.79
CA PRO A 410 -10.97 -10.53 35.47
C PRO A 410 -10.94 -9.31 34.56
N SER A 411 -9.86 -9.18 33.78
CA SER A 411 -9.73 -8.18 32.71
C SER A 411 -10.94 -8.24 31.79
N LYS A 412 -11.68 -7.14 31.67
CA LYS A 412 -12.83 -7.01 30.77
C LYS A 412 -12.42 -6.57 29.37
#